data_AF-A0A954NWV0-F1
#
_entry.id   AF-A0A954NWV0-F1
#
_cell.length_a   1.000
_cell.length_b   1.000
_cell.length_c   1.000
_cell.angle_alpha   90.00
_cell.angle_beta   90.00
_cell.angle_gamma   90.00
#
_symmetry.space_group_name_H-M   'P 1'
#
loop_
_entity.id
_entity.type
_entity.pdbx_description
1 polymer ?
#
loop_
_entity_poly.entity_id
_entity_poly.type
_entity_poly.pdbx_seq_one_letter_code
_entity_poly.pdbx_strand_id
1 'polypeptide(L)'
;LFLVDRSNLGRQTHKEFQQFVTPDDGRKFTELYNVQHLQSNVLDDVSRVSITTIQRLYSMLRGEAEFDPELEEQSLWEMDGALAHQRPKDVAYNRNLPIEYFDVVIIDECHRSIYNLWRQVLEYFDAYLIGLTATPSKQTFGFFNQNLVMEYSRQRAVADGVNVDGEVYKIRTQVTEQGSNVE
;
A
#
# COMPACT_ATOMS: atom_id res chain seq x y z
N LEU A 1 6.88 3.10 9.41
CA LEU A 1 6.92 2.61 8.01
C LEU A 1 5.59 2.91 7.32
N PHE A 2 5.63 3.41 6.08
CA PHE A 2 4.46 3.61 5.22
C PHE A 2 4.62 2.78 3.95
N LEU A 3 3.76 1.79 3.77
CA LEU A 3 3.77 0.87 2.64
C LEU A 3 2.76 1.29 1.58
N VAL A 4 3.21 1.26 0.32
CA VAL A 4 2.41 1.56 -0.86
C VAL A 4 2.48 0.43 -1.89
N ASP A 5 1.50 0.37 -2.78
CA ASP A 5 1.40 -0.67 -3.82
C ASP A 5 2.48 -0.53 -4.91
N ARG A 6 2.89 0.70 -5.24
CA ARG A 6 3.81 1.02 -6.36
C ARG A 6 4.55 2.35 -6.18
N SER A 7 5.66 2.54 -6.89
CA SER A 7 6.57 3.70 -6.81
C SER A 7 5.86 5.06 -7.03
N ASN A 8 4.90 5.10 -7.97
CA ASN A 8 4.07 6.26 -8.24
C ASN A 8 3.34 6.71 -6.97
N LEU A 9 2.68 5.78 -6.27
CA LEU A 9 1.97 6.09 -5.04
C LEU A 9 2.95 6.55 -3.97
N GLY A 10 4.14 5.95 -3.87
CA GLY A 10 5.19 6.39 -2.94
C GLY A 10 5.60 7.85 -3.15
N ARG A 11 5.74 8.27 -4.42
CA ARG A 11 5.99 9.69 -4.77
C ARG A 11 4.82 10.59 -4.39
N GLN A 12 3.57 10.15 -4.56
CA GLN A 12 2.39 10.92 -4.16
C GLN A 12 2.33 11.06 -2.63
N THR A 13 2.45 9.96 -1.89
CA THR A 13 2.49 9.94 -0.42
C THR A 13 3.58 10.86 0.12
N HIS A 14 4.78 10.82 -0.46
CA HIS A 14 5.86 11.71 -0.03
C HIS A 14 5.51 13.20 -0.25
N LYS A 15 4.88 13.54 -1.38
CA LYS A 15 4.41 14.92 -1.63
C LYS A 15 3.33 15.34 -0.64
N GLU A 16 2.41 14.46 -0.28
CA GLU A 16 1.38 14.74 0.73
C GLU A 16 2.03 15.04 2.09
N PHE A 17 3.03 14.26 2.52
CA PHE A 17 3.79 14.58 3.73
C PHE A 17 4.49 15.94 3.64
N GLN A 18 5.10 16.29 2.50
CA GLN A 18 5.74 17.59 2.31
C GLN A 18 4.75 18.77 2.34
N GLN A 19 3.51 18.54 1.92
CA GLN A 19 2.49 19.58 1.82
C GLN A 19 1.64 19.70 3.10
N PHE A 20 1.52 18.63 3.89
CA PHE A 20 0.73 18.62 5.10
C PHE A 20 1.23 19.66 6.11
N VAL A 21 0.32 20.55 6.50
CA VAL A 21 0.56 21.56 7.55
C VAL A 21 -0.02 21.03 8.84
N THR A 22 0.81 20.96 9.86
CA THR A 22 0.40 20.48 11.17
C THR A 22 -0.57 21.46 11.83
N PRO A 23 -1.69 20.99 12.41
CA PRO A 23 -2.76 21.86 12.90
C PRO A 23 -2.42 22.58 14.21
N ASP A 24 -1.39 22.13 14.91
CA ASP A 24 -0.91 22.67 16.19
C ASP A 24 0.03 23.86 15.98
N ASP A 25 1.11 23.68 15.21
CA ASP A 25 2.20 24.65 15.08
C ASP A 25 2.25 25.35 13.71
N GLY A 26 1.43 24.91 12.76
CA GLY A 26 1.37 25.51 11.41
C GLY A 26 2.60 25.27 10.54
N ARG A 27 3.59 24.52 11.05
CA ARG A 27 4.76 24.05 10.29
C ARG A 27 4.40 22.88 9.39
N LYS A 28 5.16 22.71 8.31
CA LYS A 28 5.03 21.53 7.44
C LYS A 28 5.49 20.28 8.18
N PHE A 29 4.86 19.14 7.92
CA PHE A 29 5.23 17.88 8.59
C PHE A 29 6.72 17.56 8.41
N THR A 30 7.26 17.77 7.21
CA THR A 30 8.67 17.52 6.90
C THR A 30 9.65 18.52 7.52
N GLU A 31 9.16 19.64 8.09
CA GLU A 31 9.99 20.54 8.91
C GLU A 31 10.14 20.03 10.36
N LEU A 32 9.25 19.12 10.78
CA LEU A 32 9.25 18.51 12.11
C LEU A 32 9.90 17.13 12.11
N TYR A 33 9.62 16.34 11.08
CA TYR A 33 9.98 14.94 10.98
C TYR A 33 10.63 14.65 9.64
N ASN A 34 11.81 14.05 9.66
CA ASN A 34 12.46 13.58 8.44
C ASN A 34 11.65 12.44 7.82
N VAL A 35 11.37 12.55 6.53
CA VAL A 35 10.64 11.56 5.73
C VAL A 35 11.55 11.09 4.61
N GLN A 36 11.77 9.79 4.54
CA GLN A 36 12.52 9.14 3.48
C GLN A 36 11.56 8.42 2.54
N HIS A 37 11.63 8.72 1.24
CA HIS A 37 11.07 7.86 0.20
C HIS A 37 12.19 6.99 -0.37
N LEU A 38 12.09 5.68 -0.17
CA LEU A 38 13.16 4.75 -0.55
C LEU A 38 13.28 4.64 -2.07
N GLN A 39 14.47 4.94 -2.57
CA GLN A 39 14.87 4.72 -3.97
C GLN A 39 15.93 3.61 -4.10
N SER A 40 16.43 3.12 -2.97
CA SER A 40 17.41 2.05 -2.84
C SER A 40 17.11 1.23 -1.59
N ASN A 41 17.81 0.10 -1.41
CA ASN A 41 17.67 -0.78 -0.24
C ASN A 41 18.44 -0.24 0.98
N VAL A 42 18.41 1.07 1.20
CA VAL A 42 19.13 1.76 2.27
C VAL A 42 18.15 2.60 3.08
N LEU A 43 18.07 2.32 4.37
CA LEU A 43 17.32 3.13 5.32
C LEU A 43 18.22 4.23 5.88
N ASP A 44 17.63 5.39 6.10
CA ASP A 44 18.24 6.49 6.81
C ASP A 44 17.82 6.45 8.28
N ASP A 45 18.76 6.18 9.18
CA ASP A 45 18.49 6.01 10.62
C ASP A 45 17.97 7.29 11.30
N VAL A 46 18.15 8.47 10.69
CA VAL A 46 17.57 9.71 11.23
C VAL A 46 16.15 9.99 10.72
N SER A 47 15.66 9.20 9.77
CA SER A 47 14.32 9.36 9.21
C SER A 47 13.27 8.78 10.16
N ARG A 48 12.22 9.58 10.41
CA ARG A 48 11.11 9.20 11.29
C ARG A 48 10.00 8.47 10.53
N VAL A 49 9.91 8.70 9.22
CA VAL A 49 8.97 8.00 8.34
C VAL A 49 9.74 7.49 7.12
N SER A 50 9.66 6.19 6.90
CA SER A 50 10.17 5.55 5.67
C SER A 50 8.98 5.14 4.81
N ILE A 51 8.98 5.56 3.54
CA ILE A 51 7.97 5.24 2.52
C ILE A 51 8.60 4.29 1.52
N THR A 52 8.00 3.11 1.32
CA THR A 52 8.51 2.12 0.37
C THR A 52 7.41 1.20 -0.14
N THR A 53 7.70 0.45 -1.21
CA THR A 53 6.81 -0.60 -1.71
C THR A 53 7.02 -1.90 -0.94
N ILE A 54 6.03 -2.78 -0.94
CA ILE A 54 6.16 -4.09 -0.28
C ILE A 54 7.19 -5.00 -0.98
N GLN A 55 7.33 -4.83 -2.30
CA GLN A 55 8.29 -5.52 -3.16
C GLN A 55 9.73 -5.18 -2.74
N ARG A 56 10.03 -3.88 -2.61
CA ARG A 56 11.35 -3.40 -2.15
C ARG A 56 11.62 -3.79 -0.71
N LEU A 57 10.63 -3.66 0.18
CA LEU A 57 10.77 -4.11 1.57
C LEU A 57 11.15 -5.60 1.63
N TYR A 58 10.49 -6.45 0.84
CA TYR A 58 10.84 -7.86 0.78
C TYR A 58 12.28 -8.09 0.30
N SER A 59 12.71 -7.41 -0.77
CA SER A 59 14.10 -7.45 -1.25
C SER A 59 15.10 -7.08 -0.14
N MET A 60 14.81 -6.03 0.64
CA MET A 60 15.61 -5.64 1.80
C MET A 60 15.64 -6.73 2.88
N LEU A 61 14.50 -7.34 3.21
CA LEU A 61 14.43 -8.44 4.18
C LEU A 61 15.21 -9.67 3.72
N ARG A 62 15.29 -9.91 2.40
CA ARG A 62 16.13 -10.96 1.80
C ARG A 62 17.63 -10.63 1.83
N GLY A 63 18.01 -9.43 2.24
CA GLY A 63 19.40 -8.98 2.29
C GLY A 63 19.98 -8.65 0.92
N GLU A 64 19.12 -8.39 -0.07
CA GLU A 64 19.55 -7.98 -1.41
C GLU A 64 20.09 -6.54 -1.35
N ALA A 65 21.28 -6.32 -1.92
CA ALA A 65 21.93 -5.01 -1.89
C ALA A 65 21.21 -3.96 -2.76
N GLU A 66 20.59 -4.40 -3.85
CA GLU A 66 19.88 -3.56 -4.81
C GLU A 66 18.57 -4.22 -5.22
N PHE A 67 17.62 -3.40 -5.66
CA PHE A 67 16.34 -3.85 -6.21
C PHE A 67 15.99 -3.00 -7.42
N ASP A 68 15.65 -3.67 -8.52
CA ASP A 68 15.32 -3.04 -9.79
C ASP A 68 14.08 -2.12 -9.64
N PRO A 69 14.23 -0.80 -9.83
CA PRO A 69 13.12 0.15 -9.72
C PRO A 69 11.96 -0.13 -10.69
N GLU A 70 12.21 -0.77 -11.84
CA GLU A 70 11.15 -1.07 -12.82
C GLU A 70 10.11 -2.06 -12.25
N LEU A 71 10.53 -2.92 -11.32
CA LEU A 71 9.64 -3.87 -10.64
C LEU A 71 8.68 -3.19 -9.65
N GLU A 72 8.92 -1.93 -9.30
CA GLU A 72 8.04 -1.13 -8.42
C GLU A 72 6.98 -0.34 -9.19
N GLU A 73 7.04 -0.29 -10.52
CA GLU A 73 6.05 0.42 -11.34
C GLU A 73 4.77 -0.43 -11.54
N GLN A 74 4.91 -1.76 -11.47
CA GLN A 74 3.79 -2.70 -11.60
C GLN A 74 2.97 -2.78 -10.32
N SER A 75 1.65 -2.74 -10.48
CA SER A 75 0.71 -2.83 -9.36
C SER A 75 0.62 -4.27 -8.86
N LEU A 76 0.43 -4.51 -7.56
CA LEU A 76 0.34 -5.87 -7.03
C LEU A 76 -0.77 -6.70 -7.68
N TRP A 77 -1.88 -6.08 -8.08
CA TRP A 77 -2.97 -6.74 -8.81
C TRP A 77 -2.58 -7.23 -10.21
N GLU A 78 -1.77 -6.45 -10.92
CA GLU A 78 -1.32 -6.82 -12.27
C GLU A 78 -0.39 -8.03 -12.18
N MET A 79 0.37 -8.10 -11.09
CA MET A 79 1.23 -9.23 -10.79
C MET A 79 0.46 -10.43 -10.21
N ASP A 80 -0.70 -10.24 -9.56
CA ASP A 80 -1.46 -11.31 -8.89
C ASP A 80 -1.83 -12.45 -9.85
N GLY A 81 -2.19 -12.16 -11.10
CA GLY A 81 -2.45 -13.21 -12.10
C GLY A 81 -1.22 -14.10 -12.39
N ALA A 82 -0.02 -13.52 -12.36
CA ALA A 82 1.25 -14.23 -12.55
C ALA A 82 1.77 -14.86 -11.24
N LEU A 83 1.38 -14.32 -10.09
CA LEU A 83 1.85 -14.69 -8.76
C LEU A 83 0.88 -15.62 -8.01
N ALA A 84 -0.36 -15.79 -8.46
CA ALA A 84 -1.41 -16.58 -7.80
C ALA A 84 -1.02 -18.06 -7.57
N HIS A 85 -0.06 -18.58 -8.35
CA HIS A 85 0.47 -19.94 -8.22
C HIS A 85 1.85 -20.00 -7.54
N GLN A 86 2.43 -18.85 -7.17
CA GLN A 86 3.69 -18.82 -6.43
C GLN A 86 3.46 -19.15 -4.96
N ARG A 87 4.42 -19.85 -4.37
CA ARG A 87 4.43 -20.06 -2.91
C ARG A 87 4.54 -18.70 -2.21
N PRO A 88 3.96 -18.57 -0.99
CA PRO A 88 4.19 -17.40 -0.15
C PRO A 88 5.67 -17.05 -0.08
N LYS A 89 5.99 -15.76 -0.05
CA LYS A 89 7.38 -15.32 0.05
C LYS A 89 7.87 -15.61 1.47
N ASP A 90 8.85 -16.51 1.58
CA ASP A 90 9.45 -16.84 2.87
C ASP A 90 10.32 -15.68 3.35
N VAL A 91 9.98 -15.19 4.54
CA VAL A 91 10.74 -14.15 5.23
C VAL A 91 11.56 -14.79 6.35
N ALA A 92 12.84 -14.50 6.37
CA ALA A 92 13.75 -14.90 7.44
C ALA A 92 14.18 -13.66 8.23
N TYR A 93 14.62 -13.87 9.47
CA TYR A 93 15.16 -12.80 10.29
C TYR A 93 16.37 -12.13 9.62
N ASN A 94 16.31 -10.80 9.48
CA ASN A 94 17.40 -9.99 8.96
C ASN A 94 17.93 -9.09 10.07
N ARG A 95 19.19 -9.32 10.49
CA ARG A 95 19.83 -8.54 11.56
C ARG A 95 19.99 -7.05 11.23
N ASN A 96 20.09 -6.69 9.95
CA ASN A 96 20.22 -5.29 9.52
C ASN A 96 18.87 -4.56 9.52
N LEU A 97 17.77 -5.31 9.56
CA LEU A 97 16.42 -4.78 9.64
C LEU A 97 15.65 -5.60 10.70
N PRO A 98 15.99 -5.44 11.99
CA PRO A 98 15.45 -6.26 13.06
C PRO A 98 13.94 -6.06 13.23
N ILE A 99 13.27 -6.98 13.94
CA ILE A 99 11.80 -6.99 14.04
C ILE A 99 11.24 -5.77 14.79
N GLU A 100 12.05 -5.18 15.67
CA GLU A 100 11.74 -4.00 16.47
C GLU A 100 12.05 -2.66 15.75
N TYR A 101 12.47 -2.69 14.47
CA TYR A 101 12.93 -1.49 13.78
C TYR A 101 11.82 -0.44 13.57
N PHE A 102 10.58 -0.86 13.36
CA PHE A 102 9.43 0.03 13.17
C PHE A 102 8.38 -0.21 14.25
N ASP A 103 7.92 0.86 14.90
CA ASP A 103 6.81 0.76 15.88
C ASP A 103 5.42 0.69 15.21
N VAL A 104 5.28 1.32 14.04
CA VAL A 104 4.02 1.45 13.30
C VAL A 104 4.23 1.23 11.81
N VAL A 105 3.38 0.40 11.22
CA VAL A 105 3.31 0.15 9.78
C VAL A 105 1.93 0.57 9.28
N ILE A 106 1.91 1.61 8.43
CA ILE A 106 0.71 2.03 7.71
C ILE A 106 0.76 1.35 6.33
N ILE A 107 -0.32 0.69 5.94
CA ILE A 107 -0.42 -0.08 4.71
C ILE A 107 -1.51 0.54 3.85
N ASP A 108 -1.11 1.28 2.83
CA ASP A 108 -2.03 1.82 1.83
C ASP A 108 -2.54 0.72 0.90
N GLU A 109 -3.80 0.84 0.50
CA GLU A 109 -4.58 -0.18 -0.19
C GLU A 109 -4.31 -1.59 0.33
N CYS A 110 -4.46 -1.76 1.65
CA CYS A 110 -4.06 -2.97 2.36
C CYS A 110 -4.70 -4.25 1.81
N HIS A 111 -5.90 -4.15 1.23
CA HIS A 111 -6.57 -5.27 0.59
C HIS A 111 -5.74 -5.92 -0.53
N ARG A 112 -4.84 -5.17 -1.19
CA ARG A 112 -3.94 -5.67 -2.25
C ARG A 112 -2.79 -6.49 -1.68
N SER A 113 -2.22 -6.00 -0.58
CA SER A 113 -1.00 -6.54 0.03
C SER A 113 -1.28 -7.76 0.92
N ILE A 114 -2.49 -7.91 1.44
CA ILE A 114 -2.87 -9.02 2.34
C ILE A 114 -3.02 -10.35 1.58
N TYR A 115 -3.19 -10.33 0.25
CA TYR A 115 -3.29 -11.57 -0.52
C TYR A 115 -1.99 -12.36 -0.42
N ASN A 116 -2.10 -13.54 0.21
CA ASN A 116 -1.18 -14.67 0.48
C ASN A 116 0.34 -14.52 0.26
N LEU A 117 0.79 -13.84 -0.78
CA LEU A 117 2.19 -13.71 -1.12
C LEU A 117 2.99 -12.88 -0.11
N TRP A 118 2.42 -11.77 0.37
CA TRP A 118 3.16 -10.77 1.17
C TRP A 118 2.83 -10.77 2.66
N ARG A 119 1.93 -11.66 3.10
CA ARG A 119 1.51 -11.73 4.50
C ARG A 119 2.70 -11.82 5.47
N GLN A 120 3.68 -12.69 5.19
CA GLN A 120 4.87 -12.84 6.03
C GLN A 120 5.71 -11.55 6.11
N VAL A 121 5.69 -10.71 5.07
CA VAL A 121 6.39 -9.42 5.06
C VAL A 121 5.68 -8.40 5.95
N LEU A 122 4.34 -8.39 5.92
CA LEU A 122 3.53 -7.51 6.77
C LEU A 122 3.63 -7.90 8.26
N GLU A 123 3.70 -9.19 8.55
CA GLU A 123 3.79 -9.74 9.92
C GLU A 123 5.26 -9.86 10.43
N TYR A 124 6.25 -9.34 9.67
CA TYR A 124 7.67 -9.44 10.05
C TYR A 124 8.03 -8.57 11.26
N PHE A 125 7.56 -7.32 11.29
CA PHE A 125 7.88 -6.38 12.34
C PHE A 125 6.94 -6.57 13.55
N ASP A 126 7.49 -6.43 14.75
CA ASP A 126 6.71 -6.32 15.99
C ASP A 126 6.16 -4.89 16.10
N ALA A 127 5.14 -4.61 15.29
CA ALA A 127 4.63 -3.27 15.05
C ALA A 127 3.10 -3.22 15.04
N TYR A 128 2.55 -2.05 15.33
CA TYR A 128 1.12 -1.81 15.09
C TYR A 128 0.85 -1.68 13.59
N LEU A 129 -0.02 -2.52 13.05
CA LEU A 129 -0.43 -2.49 11.65
C LEU A 129 -1.72 -1.67 11.49
N ILE A 130 -1.68 -0.63 10.64
CA ILE A 130 -2.83 0.19 10.27
C ILE A 130 -3.08 0.02 8.78
N GLY A 131 -4.17 -0.64 8.41
CA GLY A 131 -4.59 -0.79 7.01
C GLY A 131 -5.51 0.33 6.55
N LEU A 132 -5.21 0.93 5.41
CA LEU A 132 -6.07 1.91 4.73
C LEU A 132 -6.63 1.25 3.46
N THR A 133 -7.94 1.34 3.24
CA THR A 133 -8.54 0.93 1.97
C THR A 133 -9.94 1.49 1.75
N ALA A 134 -10.27 1.76 0.48
CA ALA A 134 -11.62 2.10 0.04
C ALA A 134 -12.48 0.86 -0.32
N THR A 135 -11.87 -0.31 -0.51
CA THR A 135 -12.54 -1.52 -1.01
C THR A 135 -12.19 -2.75 -0.16
N PRO A 136 -12.63 -2.80 1.11
CA PRO A 136 -12.28 -3.90 2.00
C PRO A 136 -12.92 -5.22 1.53
N SER A 137 -12.15 -6.31 1.64
CA SER A 137 -12.62 -7.69 1.39
C SER A 137 -12.81 -8.46 2.70
N LYS A 138 -13.50 -9.61 2.67
CA LYS A 138 -13.63 -10.50 3.85
C LYS A 138 -12.25 -10.91 4.40
N GLN A 139 -11.29 -11.12 3.52
CA GLN A 139 -9.91 -11.45 3.84
C GLN A 139 -9.22 -10.28 4.56
N THR A 140 -9.47 -9.04 4.11
CA THR A 140 -8.95 -7.82 4.77
C THR A 140 -9.45 -7.76 6.22
N PHE A 141 -10.76 -7.93 6.43
CA PHE A 141 -11.32 -7.98 7.79
C PHE A 141 -10.74 -9.13 8.61
N GLY A 142 -10.57 -10.32 8.02
CA GLY A 142 -9.96 -11.47 8.68
C GLY A 142 -8.52 -11.19 9.16
N PHE A 143 -7.71 -10.56 8.32
CA PHE A 143 -6.32 -10.22 8.64
C PHE A 143 -6.22 -9.25 9.83
N PHE A 144 -7.07 -8.23 9.87
CA PHE A 144 -7.11 -7.26 10.98
C PHE A 144 -8.02 -7.69 12.14
N ASN A 145 -8.34 -8.99 12.28
CA ASN A 145 -9.17 -9.52 13.37
C ASN A 145 -10.52 -8.81 13.54
N GLN A 146 -11.14 -8.40 12.43
CA GLN A 146 -12.39 -7.62 12.39
C GLN A 146 -12.31 -6.27 13.14
N ASN A 147 -11.10 -5.77 13.41
CA ASN A 147 -10.88 -4.51 14.09
C ASN A 147 -11.07 -3.31 13.13
N LEU A 148 -12.32 -3.05 12.75
CA LEU A 148 -12.67 -1.87 11.96
C LEU A 148 -12.72 -0.63 12.89
N VAL A 149 -11.71 0.22 12.80
CA VAL A 149 -11.59 1.42 13.65
C VAL A 149 -12.55 2.53 13.18
N MET A 150 -12.64 2.77 11.87
CA MET A 150 -13.45 3.82 11.29
C MET A 150 -13.86 3.47 9.86
N GLU A 151 -15.09 3.82 9.48
CA GLU A 151 -15.59 3.73 8.11
C GLU A 151 -16.20 5.07 7.70
N TYR A 152 -15.83 5.54 6.51
CA TYR A 152 -16.40 6.72 5.88
C TYR A 152 -16.97 6.34 4.52
N SER A 153 -18.28 6.06 4.48
CA SER A 153 -18.93 5.47 3.30
C SER A 153 -19.02 6.46 2.14
N ARG A 154 -19.09 5.92 0.90
CA ARG A 154 -19.30 6.74 -0.32
C ARG A 154 -20.53 7.65 -0.20
N GLN A 155 -21.63 7.13 0.33
CA GLN A 155 -22.87 7.90 0.51
C GLN A 155 -22.66 9.10 1.42
N ARG A 156 -21.90 8.93 2.51
CA ARG A 156 -21.55 10.01 3.42
C ARG A 156 -20.59 11.00 2.77
N ALA A 157 -19.55 10.52 2.08
CA ALA A 157 -18.62 11.37 1.33
C ALA A 157 -19.32 12.27 0.30
N VAL A 158 -20.35 11.74 -0.38
CA VAL A 158 -21.20 12.51 -1.29
C VAL A 158 -22.06 13.53 -0.54
N ALA A 159 -22.72 13.11 0.54
CA ALA A 159 -23.58 14.00 1.33
C ALA A 159 -22.80 15.17 1.96
N ASP A 160 -21.56 14.93 2.39
CA ASP A 160 -20.67 15.94 2.99
C ASP A 160 -19.97 16.82 1.92
N GLY A 161 -20.19 16.56 0.63
CA GLY A 161 -19.58 17.33 -0.47
C GLY A 161 -18.10 17.05 -0.69
N VAL A 162 -17.55 16.00 -0.09
CA VAL A 162 -16.15 15.56 -0.28
C VAL A 162 -15.99 14.86 -1.64
N ASN A 163 -16.98 14.03 -2.01
CA ASN A 163 -17.02 13.33 -3.29
C ASN A 163 -18.17 13.83 -4.17
N VAL A 164 -17.96 13.81 -5.48
CA VAL A 164 -19.02 14.06 -6.46
C VAL A 164 -19.84 12.77 -6.63
N ASP A 165 -21.17 12.89 -6.70
CA ASP A 165 -22.01 11.74 -7.04
C ASP A 165 -21.90 11.39 -8.53
N GLY A 166 -22.23 10.16 -8.89
CA GLY A 166 -22.13 9.69 -10.27
C GLY A 166 -23.26 8.74 -10.62
N GLU A 167 -23.68 8.80 -11.89
CA GLU A 167 -24.65 7.88 -12.46
C GLU A 167 -23.92 6.75 -13.19
N VAL A 168 -24.29 5.49 -12.89
CA VAL A 168 -23.69 4.32 -13.53
C VAL A 168 -24.60 3.86 -14.67
N TYR A 169 -24.14 4.04 -15.90
CA TYR A 169 -24.81 3.54 -17.09
C TYR A 169 -24.21 2.20 -17.50
N LYS A 170 -25.00 1.12 -17.46
CA LYS A 170 -24.59 -0.18 -18.03
C LYS A 170 -25.00 -0.24 -19.50
N ILE A 171 -24.07 0.08 -20.38
CA ILE A 171 -24.28 0.01 -21.83
C ILE A 171 -24.20 -1.46 -22.26
N ARG A 172 -25.21 -1.92 -22.99
CA ARG A 172 -25.20 -3.22 -23.66
C ARG A 172 -25.24 -2.97 -25.17
N THR A 173 -24.35 -3.62 -25.90
CA THR A 173 -24.34 -3.53 -27.37
C THR A 173 -24.81 -4.85 -27.95
N GLN A 174 -25.41 -4.80 -29.14
CA GLN A 174 -25.85 -5.99 -29.85
C GLN A 174 -24.69 -6.98 -30.07
N VAL A 175 -23.48 -6.47 -30.33
CA VAL A 175 -22.27 -7.28 -30.49
C VAL A 175 -21.86 -7.97 -29.17
N THR A 176 -21.96 -7.27 -28.04
CA THR A 176 -21.65 -7.86 -26.71
C THR A 176 -22.66 -8.94 -26.31
N GLU A 177 -23.92 -8.80 -26.72
CA GLU A 177 -24.98 -9.75 -26.39
C GLU A 177 -25.09 -10.91 -27.38
N GLN A 178 -24.84 -10.68 -28.68
CA GLN A 178 -25.10 -11.65 -29.76
C GLN A 178 -23.83 -12.14 -30.48
N GLY A 179 -22.66 -11.57 -30.18
CA GLY A 179 -21.44 -11.81 -30.93
C GLY A 179 -21.39 -11.03 -32.26
N SER A 180 -20.22 -11.05 -32.91
CA SER A 180 -20.05 -10.52 -34.26
C SER A 180 -19.98 -11.68 -35.26
N ASN A 181 -20.38 -11.44 -36.50
CA ASN A 181 -20.00 -12.32 -37.60
C ASN A 181 -18.49 -12.16 -37.86
N VAL A 182 -17.82 -13.27 -38.10
CA VAL A 182 -16.42 -13.30 -38.57
C VAL A 182 -16.48 -13.46 -40.10
N GLU A 183 -15.92 -12.50 -40.84
CA GLU A 183 -15.71 -12.61 -42.30
C GLU A 183 -14.37 -13.29 -42.62
#